data_AF-A0A536HRV8-F1
#
_entry.id   AF-A0A536HRV8-F1
#
_cell.length_a   1.000
_cell.length_b   1.000
_cell.length_c   1.000
_cell.angle_alpha   90.00
_cell.angle_beta   90.00
_cell.angle_gamma   90.00
#
_symmetry.space_group_name_H-M   'P 1'
#
loop_
_entity.id
_entity.type
_entity.pdbx_description
1 polymer ?
#
loop_
_entity_poly.entity_id
_entity_poly.type
_entity_poly.pdbx_seq_one_letter_code
_entity_poly.pdbx_strand_id
1 'polypeptide(L)'
;MQELLLHMDKGLAGVVVPTVWLVFMAAIPYIDRDRSGIGHWFTNEVGKRITIFSTVFTAVIVSGLIAFDAVIKQKYPAIGWPGYAEFASQYFPGGRELIPNYVIPIFLMLALPVVLVQLCKRLFGAGTREWMIAIFTGFVVTYVVLTVVGTSLRGPGMDLYAPWALPETHQCFAPRP
;
A
#
# COMPACT_ATOMS: atom_id res chain seq x y z
N MET A 1 -20.29 22.67 -12.21
CA MET A 1 -19.46 22.95 -11.01
C MET A 1 -19.76 22.00 -9.84
N GLN A 2 -20.99 21.50 -9.68
CA GLN A 2 -21.34 20.46 -8.69
C GLN A 2 -20.94 19.03 -9.11
N GLU A 3 -20.85 18.76 -10.42
CA GLU A 3 -20.33 17.47 -10.92
C GLU A 3 -18.86 17.25 -10.51
N LEU A 4 -17.96 18.24 -10.67
CA LEU A 4 -16.55 18.11 -10.27
C LEU A 4 -16.30 17.83 -8.78
N LEU A 5 -17.23 18.14 -7.87
CA LEU A 5 -17.12 17.78 -6.44
C LEU A 5 -17.52 16.32 -6.15
N LEU A 6 -18.26 15.66 -7.06
CA LEU A 6 -18.64 14.26 -6.94
C LEU A 6 -17.54 13.30 -7.45
N HIS A 7 -16.54 13.79 -8.20
CA HIS A 7 -15.54 12.97 -8.87
C HIS A 7 -14.12 13.06 -8.28
N MET A 8 -13.89 13.94 -7.29
CA MET A 8 -12.55 14.45 -6.96
C MET A 8 -11.75 13.59 -5.96
N ASP A 9 -12.33 12.58 -5.33
CA ASP A 9 -11.62 11.74 -4.34
C ASP A 9 -10.67 10.73 -5.01
N LYS A 10 -11.15 10.03 -6.06
CA LYS A 10 -10.41 8.95 -6.71
C LYS A 10 -9.23 9.42 -7.58
N GLY A 11 -9.23 10.68 -8.02
CA GLY A 11 -8.17 11.24 -8.87
C GLY A 11 -6.85 11.45 -8.12
N LEU A 12 -6.91 11.81 -6.83
CA LEU A 12 -5.71 12.00 -6.00
C LEU A 12 -4.96 10.68 -5.83
N ALA A 13 -5.67 9.61 -5.45
CA ALA A 13 -5.06 8.30 -5.26
C ALA A 13 -4.57 7.68 -6.57
N GLY A 14 -5.33 7.84 -7.67
CA GLY A 14 -5.01 7.20 -8.95
C GLY A 14 -3.93 7.91 -9.78
N VAL A 15 -3.79 9.25 -9.67
CA VAL A 15 -2.88 10.03 -10.52
C VAL A 15 -1.74 10.65 -9.73
N VAL A 16 -2.03 11.31 -8.62
CA VAL A 16 -1.01 12.07 -7.88
C VAL A 16 0.04 11.14 -7.29
N VAL A 17 -0.39 10.05 -6.65
CA VAL A 17 0.51 9.08 -6.02
C VAL A 17 1.49 8.45 -7.02
N PRO A 18 1.04 7.85 -8.16
CA PRO A 18 1.98 7.33 -9.16
C PRO A 18 2.88 8.40 -9.75
N THR A 19 2.37 9.62 -9.97
CA THR A 19 3.16 10.72 -10.53
C THR A 19 4.29 11.13 -9.59
N VAL A 20 3.99 11.31 -8.30
CA VAL A 20 5.00 11.63 -7.27
C VAL A 20 6.06 10.52 -7.21
N TRP A 21 5.63 9.25 -7.30
CA TRP A 21 6.55 8.13 -7.29
C TRP A 21 7.47 8.09 -8.52
N LEU A 22 6.93 8.34 -9.72
CA LEU A 22 7.72 8.39 -10.95
C LEU A 22 8.74 9.53 -10.92
N VAL A 23 8.34 10.70 -10.40
CA VAL A 23 9.26 11.83 -10.21
C VAL A 23 10.36 11.46 -9.20
N PHE A 24 10.02 10.80 -8.10
CA PHE A 24 11.00 10.31 -7.14
C PHE A 24 11.99 9.32 -7.79
N MET A 25 11.52 8.37 -8.59
CA MET A 25 12.41 7.44 -9.30
C MET A 25 13.31 8.14 -10.31
N ALA A 26 12.76 9.10 -11.07
CA ALA A 26 13.55 9.92 -11.98
C ALA A 26 14.60 10.78 -11.25
N ALA A 27 14.37 11.10 -9.97
CA ALA A 27 15.30 11.83 -9.12
C ALA A 27 16.44 10.96 -8.55
N ILE A 28 16.27 9.63 -8.42
CA ILE A 28 17.30 8.69 -7.90
C ILE A 28 18.71 8.95 -8.47
N PRO A 29 18.94 9.01 -9.80
CA PRO A 29 20.30 9.21 -10.35
C PRO A 29 20.91 10.56 -10.00
N TYR A 30 20.11 11.55 -9.63
CA TYR A 30 20.60 12.86 -9.20
C TYR A 30 21.00 12.88 -7.72
N ILE A 31 20.49 11.94 -6.92
CA ILE A 31 20.76 11.82 -5.48
C ILE A 31 21.93 10.85 -5.25
N ASP A 32 21.97 9.69 -5.93
CA ASP A 32 23.13 8.77 -5.91
C ASP A 32 24.02 9.02 -7.13
N ARG A 33 25.05 9.85 -6.93
CA ARG A 33 26.04 10.21 -7.96
C ARG A 33 27.33 9.39 -7.87
N ASP A 34 27.42 8.48 -6.92
CA ASP A 34 28.65 7.72 -6.72
C ASP A 34 28.79 6.66 -7.82
N ARG A 35 29.97 6.63 -8.45
CA ARG A 35 30.32 5.71 -9.55
C ARG A 35 30.94 4.41 -9.04
N SER A 36 31.12 4.25 -7.73
CA SER A 36 31.60 3.00 -7.15
C SER A 36 30.63 1.84 -7.46
N GLY A 37 31.12 0.65 -7.80
CA GLY A 37 30.28 -0.54 -7.94
C GLY A 37 29.37 -0.61 -9.18
N ILE A 38 29.60 0.21 -10.21
CA ILE A 38 28.92 0.09 -11.51
C ILE A 38 29.16 -1.31 -12.10
N GLY A 39 28.10 -1.99 -12.53
CA GLY A 39 28.17 -3.34 -13.11
C GLY A 39 28.10 -4.49 -12.10
N HIS A 40 28.11 -4.20 -10.79
CA HIS A 40 27.90 -5.19 -9.74
C HIS A 40 26.46 -5.16 -9.23
N TRP A 41 25.73 -6.27 -9.41
CA TRP A 41 24.38 -6.43 -8.90
C TRP A 41 24.32 -6.14 -7.38
N PHE A 42 23.44 -5.20 -7.00
CA PHE A 42 23.25 -4.72 -5.61
C PHE A 42 24.47 -4.05 -4.97
N THR A 43 25.45 -3.61 -5.77
CA THR A 43 26.70 -2.94 -5.33
C THR A 43 27.61 -3.79 -4.44
N ASN A 44 27.18 -4.14 -3.23
CA ASN A 44 27.97 -4.79 -2.19
C ASN A 44 27.13 -5.84 -1.43
N GLU A 45 27.76 -6.57 -0.51
CA GLU A 45 27.04 -7.58 0.29
C GLU A 45 25.92 -6.98 1.16
N VAL A 46 26.10 -5.74 1.61
CA VAL A 46 25.12 -5.02 2.44
C VAL A 46 23.86 -4.70 1.63
N GLY A 47 23.99 -4.23 0.40
CA GLY A 47 22.90 -3.97 -0.52
C GLY A 47 22.12 -5.24 -0.87
N LYS A 48 22.80 -6.37 -1.04
CA LYS A 48 22.14 -7.67 -1.23
C LYS A 48 21.33 -8.10 0.00
N ARG A 49 21.91 -7.97 1.21
CA ARG A 49 21.21 -8.26 2.48
C ARG A 49 19.99 -7.35 2.66
N ILE A 50 20.12 -6.06 2.36
CA ILE A 50 19.04 -5.08 2.43
C ILE A 50 17.95 -5.39 1.42
N THR A 51 18.29 -5.81 0.21
CA THR A 51 17.29 -6.22 -0.79
C THR A 51 16.46 -7.39 -0.27
N ILE A 52 17.10 -8.46 0.21
CA ILE A 52 16.39 -9.63 0.76
C ILE A 52 15.53 -9.24 1.96
N PHE A 53 16.09 -8.47 2.90
CA PHE A 53 15.38 -7.98 4.07
C PHE A 53 14.17 -7.14 3.69
N SER A 54 14.34 -6.15 2.81
CA SER A 54 13.26 -5.25 2.36
C SER A 54 12.16 -6.01 1.62
N THR A 55 12.51 -7.03 0.83
CA THR A 55 11.54 -7.91 0.18
C THR A 55 10.68 -8.66 1.19
N VAL A 56 11.31 -9.37 2.13
CA VAL A 56 10.58 -10.16 3.14
C VAL A 56 9.78 -9.25 4.05
N PHE A 57 10.38 -8.18 4.56
CA PHE A 57 9.72 -7.21 5.42
C PHE A 57 8.49 -6.61 4.74
N THR A 58 8.64 -6.13 3.50
CA THR A 58 7.53 -5.50 2.78
C THR A 58 6.43 -6.50 2.45
N ALA A 59 6.77 -7.71 2.01
CA ALA A 59 5.78 -8.74 1.72
C ALA A 59 4.95 -9.10 2.97
N VAL A 60 5.61 -9.28 4.12
CA VAL A 60 4.95 -9.62 5.38
C VAL A 60 4.11 -8.45 5.90
N ILE A 61 4.66 -7.23 5.92
CA ILE A 61 3.95 -6.05 6.42
C ILE A 61 2.75 -5.70 5.54
N VAL A 62 2.89 -5.70 4.22
CA VAL A 62 1.77 -5.40 3.32
C VAL A 62 0.68 -6.46 3.44
N SER A 63 1.05 -7.74 3.45
CA SER A 63 0.06 -8.83 3.63
C SER A 63 -0.63 -8.74 4.99
N GLY A 64 0.12 -8.43 6.05
CA GLY A 64 -0.41 -8.23 7.40
C GLY A 64 -1.36 -7.02 7.49
N LEU A 65 -1.01 -5.90 6.85
CA LEU A 65 -1.87 -4.72 6.79
C LEU A 65 -3.17 -5.00 6.03
N ILE A 66 -3.13 -5.77 4.96
CA ILE A 66 -4.32 -6.15 4.20
C ILE A 66 -5.24 -7.04 5.03
N ALA A 67 -4.68 -8.05 5.71
CA ALA A 67 -5.46 -8.92 6.59
C ALA A 67 -6.07 -8.14 7.77
N PHE A 68 -5.28 -7.24 8.38
CA PHE A 68 -5.74 -6.38 9.46
C PHE A 68 -6.86 -5.42 9.01
N ASP A 69 -6.70 -4.79 7.85
CA ASP A 69 -7.72 -3.93 7.23
C ASP A 69 -9.03 -4.70 7.00
N ALA A 70 -8.95 -5.94 6.51
CA ALA A 70 -10.12 -6.78 6.30
C ALA A 70 -10.87 -7.11 7.61
N VAL A 71 -10.13 -7.43 8.68
CA VAL A 71 -10.72 -7.72 10.00
C VAL A 71 -11.40 -6.50 10.60
N ILE A 72 -10.77 -5.33 10.58
CA ILE A 72 -11.33 -4.13 11.24
C ILE A 72 -12.51 -3.55 10.44
N LYS A 73 -12.52 -3.71 9.12
CA LYS A 73 -13.67 -3.32 8.29
C LYS A 73 -14.90 -4.19 8.52
N GLN A 74 -14.72 -5.47 8.85
CA GLN A 74 -15.82 -6.38 9.08
C GLN A 74 -16.67 -5.93 10.28
N LYS A 75 -18.00 -6.01 10.13
CA LYS A 75 -18.95 -5.69 11.20
C LYS A 75 -19.12 -6.88 12.11
N TYR A 76 -18.91 -6.71 13.40
CA TYR A 76 -19.14 -7.76 14.40
C TYR A 76 -20.26 -7.32 15.36
N PRO A 77 -21.54 -7.49 14.97
CA PRO A 77 -22.68 -7.09 15.79
C PRO A 77 -22.72 -7.81 17.14
N ALA A 78 -22.16 -9.03 17.22
CA ALA A 78 -22.07 -9.82 18.46
C ALA A 78 -21.18 -9.18 19.54
N ILE A 79 -20.19 -8.36 19.16
CA ILE A 79 -19.27 -7.65 20.08
C ILE A 79 -19.60 -6.15 20.11
N GLY A 80 -20.63 -5.71 19.36
CA GLY A 80 -20.99 -4.30 19.23
C GLY A 80 -19.99 -3.48 18.38
N TRP A 81 -19.17 -4.13 17.54
CA TRP A 81 -18.24 -3.44 16.64
C TRP A 81 -18.94 -3.05 15.32
N PRO A 82 -19.15 -1.75 15.05
CA PRO A 82 -19.87 -1.29 13.86
C PRO A 82 -19.00 -1.26 12.59
N GLY A 83 -17.71 -1.64 12.70
CA GLY A 83 -16.71 -1.51 11.65
C GLY A 83 -15.97 -0.17 11.73
N TYR A 84 -14.71 -0.16 11.31
CA TYR A 84 -13.84 1.02 11.40
C TYR A 84 -14.47 2.30 10.83
N ALA A 85 -15.12 2.19 9.68
CA ALA A 85 -15.66 3.33 8.95
C ALA A 85 -16.85 3.98 9.66
N GLU A 86 -17.66 3.20 10.39
CA GLU A 86 -18.80 3.71 11.18
C GLU A 86 -18.33 4.23 12.53
N PHE A 87 -17.38 3.54 13.16
CA PHE A 87 -16.69 4.04 14.35
C PHE A 87 -16.05 5.42 14.08
N ALA A 88 -15.29 5.56 13.00
CA ALA A 88 -14.66 6.83 12.64
C ALA A 88 -15.70 7.95 12.42
N SER A 89 -16.88 7.61 11.90
CA SER A 89 -17.95 8.59 11.66
C SER A 89 -18.62 9.13 12.93
N GLN A 90 -18.61 8.36 14.02
CA GLN A 90 -19.28 8.73 15.27
C GLN A 90 -18.37 9.52 16.22
N TYR A 91 -17.06 9.24 16.19
CA TYR A 91 -16.11 9.81 17.16
C TYR A 91 -15.26 10.98 16.62
N PHE A 92 -15.16 11.16 15.29
CA PHE A 92 -14.29 12.18 14.72
C PHE A 92 -15.01 13.22 13.83
N PRO A 93 -14.69 14.52 13.98
CA PRO A 93 -15.16 15.55 13.06
C PRO A 93 -14.51 15.35 11.69
N GLY A 94 -15.31 15.08 10.66
CA GLY A 94 -14.82 14.71 9.32
C GLY A 94 -15.22 13.32 8.83
N GLY A 95 -15.89 12.54 9.67
CA GLY A 95 -16.68 11.39 9.24
C GLY A 95 -15.90 10.24 8.60
N ARG A 96 -16.64 9.46 7.79
CA ARG A 96 -16.13 8.33 6.99
C ARG A 96 -15.19 8.76 5.86
N GLU A 97 -15.23 10.02 5.44
CA GLU A 97 -14.49 10.50 4.27
C GLU A 97 -13.07 10.94 4.63
N LEU A 98 -12.87 11.80 5.63
CA LEU A 98 -11.53 12.38 5.85
C LEU A 98 -10.52 11.36 6.42
N ILE A 99 -10.88 10.65 7.48
CA ILE A 99 -9.92 9.82 8.21
C ILE A 99 -9.67 8.48 7.52
N PRO A 100 -10.72 7.68 7.20
CA PRO A 100 -10.55 6.39 6.52
C PRO A 100 -10.04 6.49 5.08
N ASN A 101 -10.52 7.45 4.26
CA ASN A 101 -10.17 7.48 2.83
C ASN A 101 -8.88 8.26 2.55
N TYR A 102 -8.57 9.30 3.33
CA TYR A 102 -7.38 10.14 3.07
C TYR A 102 -6.28 9.96 4.10
N VAL A 103 -6.56 10.24 5.38
CA VAL A 103 -5.50 10.36 6.40
C VAL A 103 -4.77 9.04 6.60
N ILE A 104 -5.48 7.92 6.76
CA ILE A 104 -4.84 6.64 7.03
C ILE A 104 -4.00 6.14 5.85
N PRO A 105 -4.53 6.09 4.60
CA PRO A 105 -3.70 5.68 3.46
C PRO A 105 -2.48 6.58 3.29
N ILE A 106 -2.64 7.91 3.33
CA ILE A 106 -1.50 8.83 3.17
C ILE A 106 -0.47 8.62 4.28
N PHE A 107 -0.92 8.49 5.52
CA PHE A 107 -0.03 8.25 6.66
C PHE A 107 0.72 6.93 6.50
N LEU A 108 0.05 5.82 6.16
CA LEU A 108 0.69 4.53 5.95
C LEU A 108 1.67 4.56 4.77
N MET A 109 1.32 5.25 3.68
CA MET A 109 2.17 5.38 2.50
C MET A 109 3.45 6.17 2.77
N LEU A 110 3.42 7.15 3.68
CA LEU A 110 4.62 7.90 4.07
C LEU A 110 5.39 7.22 5.20
N ALA A 111 4.68 6.66 6.19
CA ALA A 111 5.29 6.07 7.38
C ALA A 111 6.02 4.76 7.07
N LEU A 112 5.44 3.87 6.26
CA LEU A 112 6.03 2.54 6.01
C LEU A 112 7.39 2.60 5.29
N PRO A 113 7.57 3.40 4.21
CA PRO A 113 8.89 3.56 3.60
C PRO A 113 9.91 4.18 4.56
N VAL A 114 9.50 5.16 5.38
CA VAL A 114 10.37 5.78 6.39
C VAL A 114 10.81 4.76 7.44
N VAL A 115 9.88 3.93 7.93
CA VAL A 115 10.18 2.84 8.87
C VAL A 115 11.13 1.83 8.24
N LEU A 116 10.88 1.40 7.00
CA LEU A 116 11.76 0.48 6.27
C LEU A 116 13.18 1.05 6.16
N VAL A 117 13.33 2.30 5.76
CA VAL A 117 14.65 2.96 5.67
C VAL A 117 15.31 3.09 7.03
N GLN A 118 14.56 3.49 8.06
CA GLN A 118 15.10 3.64 9.40
C GLN A 118 15.58 2.30 9.96
N LEU A 119 14.84 1.21 9.70
CA LEU A 119 15.27 -0.14 10.05
C LEU A 119 16.51 -0.56 9.27
N CYS A 120 16.57 -0.30 7.96
CA CYS A 120 17.76 -0.62 7.17
C CYS A 120 19.00 0.14 7.65
N LYS A 121 18.85 1.43 8.01
CA LYS A 121 19.93 2.25 8.58
C LYS A 121 20.39 1.73 9.93
N ARG A 122 19.45 1.39 10.83
CA ARG A 122 19.77 0.92 12.18
C ARG A 122 20.34 -0.50 12.22
N LEU A 123 19.86 -1.41 11.37
CA LEU A 123 20.26 -2.82 11.39
C LEU A 123 21.51 -3.10 10.55
N PHE A 124 21.68 -2.40 9.43
CA PHE A 124 22.73 -2.71 8.44
C PHE A 124 23.68 -1.55 8.15
N GLY A 125 23.52 -0.39 8.77
CA GLY A 125 24.37 0.77 8.51
C GLY A 125 24.21 1.32 7.08
N ALA A 126 23.01 1.22 6.52
CA ALA A 126 22.72 1.57 5.12
C ALA A 126 23.15 3.00 4.76
N GLY A 127 24.02 3.13 3.76
CA GLY A 127 24.40 4.39 3.13
C GLY A 127 23.36 4.87 2.13
N THR A 128 23.70 5.91 1.36
CA THR A 128 22.76 6.58 0.45
C THR A 128 22.18 5.67 -0.62
N ARG A 129 23.05 4.82 -1.19
CA ARG A 129 22.67 3.86 -2.22
C ARG A 129 21.79 2.75 -1.66
N GLU A 130 22.15 2.22 -0.50
CA GLU A 130 21.49 1.08 0.10
C GLU A 130 20.03 1.38 0.50
N TRP A 131 19.75 2.59 1.03
CA TRP A 131 18.36 2.95 1.35
C TRP A 131 17.52 3.22 0.10
N MET A 132 18.12 3.67 -1.01
CA MET A 132 17.42 3.78 -2.30
C MET A 132 17.06 2.40 -2.86
N ILE A 133 17.98 1.44 -2.78
CA ILE A 133 17.71 0.04 -3.15
C ILE A 133 16.56 -0.51 -2.29
N ALA A 134 16.55 -0.23 -0.98
CA ALA A 134 15.48 -0.67 -0.08
C ALA A 134 14.11 -0.10 -0.48
N ILE A 135 14.02 1.21 -0.75
CA ILE A 135 12.78 1.87 -1.15
C ILE A 135 12.27 1.33 -2.49
N PHE A 136 13.16 1.19 -3.48
CA PHE A 136 12.79 0.67 -4.79
C PHE A 136 12.31 -0.78 -4.71
N THR A 137 13.04 -1.64 -3.99
CA THR A 137 12.67 -3.05 -3.80
C THR A 137 11.36 -3.17 -3.05
N GLY A 138 11.18 -2.39 -1.98
CA GLY A 138 9.92 -2.32 -1.24
C GLY A 138 8.75 -1.96 -2.14
N PHE A 139 8.87 -0.91 -2.96
CA PHE A 139 7.82 -0.52 -3.91
C PHE A 139 7.47 -1.64 -4.90
N VAL A 140 8.46 -2.28 -5.52
CA VAL A 140 8.20 -3.38 -6.48
C VAL A 140 7.46 -4.53 -5.79
N VAL A 141 7.86 -4.88 -4.57
CA VAL A 141 7.20 -5.95 -3.81
C VAL A 141 5.78 -5.55 -3.40
N THR A 142 5.56 -4.32 -2.93
CA THR A 142 4.22 -3.80 -2.66
C THR A 142 3.36 -3.84 -3.91
N TYR A 143 3.87 -3.40 -5.07
CA TYR A 143 3.16 -3.45 -6.34
C TYR A 143 2.73 -4.88 -6.71
N VAL A 144 3.65 -5.85 -6.61
CA VAL A 144 3.34 -7.27 -6.90
C VAL A 144 2.28 -7.80 -5.94
N VAL A 145 2.44 -7.58 -4.63
CA VAL A 145 1.49 -8.06 -3.61
C VAL A 145 0.11 -7.43 -3.82
N LEU A 146 0.04 -6.11 -3.99
CA LEU A 146 -1.23 -5.41 -4.24
C LEU A 146 -1.86 -5.79 -5.57
N THR A 147 -1.07 -6.10 -6.59
CA THR A 147 -1.60 -6.61 -7.87
C THR A 147 -2.25 -7.96 -7.65
N VAL A 148 -1.54 -8.92 -7.04
CA VAL A 148 -2.08 -10.27 -6.78
C VAL A 148 -3.35 -10.20 -5.91
N VAL A 149 -3.30 -9.43 -4.81
CA VAL A 149 -4.46 -9.26 -3.93
C VAL A 149 -5.61 -8.56 -4.66
N GLY A 150 -5.31 -7.51 -5.42
CA GLY A 150 -6.29 -6.73 -6.17
C GLY A 150 -6.98 -7.53 -7.27
N THR A 151 -6.25 -8.39 -7.98
CA THR A 151 -6.79 -9.21 -9.07
C THR A 151 -7.52 -10.44 -8.59
N SER A 152 -7.06 -11.07 -7.49
CA SER A 152 -7.49 -12.42 -7.12
C SER A 152 -8.27 -12.51 -5.81
N LEU A 153 -8.24 -11.49 -4.93
CA LEU A 153 -8.83 -11.54 -3.59
C LEU A 153 -9.85 -10.43 -3.28
N ARG A 154 -10.07 -9.47 -4.18
CA ARG A 154 -11.05 -8.39 -3.99
C ARG A 154 -12.40 -8.76 -4.60
N GLY A 155 -13.48 -8.68 -3.81
CA GLY A 155 -14.86 -8.91 -4.23
C GLY A 155 -15.72 -7.64 -4.28
N PRO A 156 -17.06 -7.78 -4.36
CA PRO A 156 -17.99 -6.65 -4.33
C PRO A 156 -17.73 -5.73 -3.14
N GLY A 157 -17.76 -4.41 -3.34
CA GLY A 157 -17.52 -3.44 -2.26
C GLY A 157 -16.07 -3.32 -1.78
N MET A 158 -15.09 -3.91 -2.48
CA MET A 158 -13.69 -4.04 -2.05
C MET A 158 -13.48 -4.94 -0.82
N ASP A 159 -14.43 -5.79 -0.46
CA ASP A 159 -14.21 -6.75 0.62
C ASP A 159 -13.22 -7.86 0.20
N LEU A 160 -12.52 -8.41 1.19
CA LEU A 160 -11.50 -9.44 0.96
C LEU A 160 -12.15 -10.84 1.00
N TYR A 161 -12.00 -11.59 -0.07
CA TYR A 161 -12.48 -12.97 -0.21
C TYR A 161 -11.32 -13.92 -0.47
N ALA A 162 -11.45 -15.17 -0.03
CA ALA A 162 -10.50 -16.22 -0.45
C ALA A 162 -10.65 -16.48 -1.97
N PRO A 163 -9.58 -16.86 -2.69
CA PRO A 163 -9.60 -17.00 -4.16
C PRO A 163 -10.66 -17.98 -4.69
N TRP A 164 -11.06 -18.95 -3.86
CA TRP A 164 -12.06 -19.97 -4.18
C TRP A 164 -13.46 -19.65 -3.61
N ALA A 165 -13.62 -18.53 -2.90
CA ALA A 165 -14.86 -18.14 -2.23
C ALA A 165 -15.39 -16.78 -2.71
N LEU A 166 -15.00 -16.36 -3.93
CA LEU A 166 -15.57 -15.15 -4.51
C LEU A 166 -17.07 -15.35 -4.77
N PRO A 167 -17.94 -14.42 -4.35
CA PRO A 167 -19.36 -14.52 -4.63
C PRO A 167 -19.60 -14.45 -6.14
N GLU A 168 -20.52 -15.26 -6.60
CA GLU A 168 -20.99 -15.30 -7.98
C GLU A 168 -21.54 -13.92 -8.39
N THR A 169 -20.86 -13.20 -9.30
CA THR A 169 -21.31 -11.88 -9.80
C THR A 169 -22.26 -11.98 -10.99
N HIS A 170 -22.66 -13.19 -11.39
CA HIS A 170 -23.48 -13.49 -12.58
C HIS A 170 -24.97 -13.12 -12.48
N GLN A 171 -25.36 -12.19 -11.61
CA GLN A 171 -26.74 -11.68 -11.56
C GLN A 171 -27.15 -10.81 -12.77
N CYS A 172 -26.39 -10.81 -13.87
CA CYS A 172 -26.83 -10.26 -15.15
C CYS A 172 -27.81 -11.17 -15.92
N PHE A 173 -28.06 -12.41 -15.47
CA PHE A 173 -29.10 -13.27 -16.04
C PHE A 173 -30.00 -13.89 -14.96
N ALA A 174 -30.94 -13.10 -14.45
CA ALA A 174 -32.19 -13.65 -13.94
C ALA A 174 -33.34 -12.97 -14.67
N PRO A 175 -34.05 -13.64 -15.61
CA PRO A 175 -35.37 -13.16 -15.98
C PRO A 175 -36.25 -13.27 -14.73
N ARG A 176 -36.70 -12.11 -14.23
CA ARG A 176 -37.66 -12.06 -13.13
C ARG A 176 -38.96 -12.73 -13.59
N PRO A 177 -39.58 -13.63 -12.80
CA PRO A 177 -40.96 -14.03 -13.02
C PRO A 177 -41.92 -12.86 -12.78
#